data_AF-Q6LCP5-F1
#
_entry.id   AF-Q6LCP5-F1
#
_cell.length_a   1.000
_cell.length_b   1.000
_cell.length_c   1.000
_cell.angle_alpha   90.00
_cell.angle_beta   90.00
_cell.angle_gamma   90.00
#
_symmetry.space_group_name_H-M   'P 1'
#
loop_
_entity.id
_entity.type
_entity.pdbx_description
1 polymer ?
#
loop_
_entity_poly.entity_id
_entity_poly.type
_entity_poly.pdbx_seq_one_letter_code
_entity_poly.pdbx_strand_id
1 'polypeptide(L)'
;YRMVKEALHERANLLEIAPHLSAPLPIMLPLYKWWQLPYYWVGIKMYDLVAGSHCLKSSYVLSKSRALEHFPMLQKDKLVGAIVYYD
;
A
#
# COMPACT_ATOMS: atom_id res chain seq x y z
N TYR A 1 -1.32 -14.90 -21.67
CA TYR A 1 0.09 -14.58 -21.33
C TYR A 1 0.62 -13.34 -22.05
N ARG A 2 0.34 -13.17 -23.36
CA ARG A 2 0.78 -12.01 -24.17
C ARG A 2 0.19 -10.66 -23.71
N MET A 3 -1.11 -10.65 -23.39
CA MET A 3 -1.86 -9.46 -22.96
C MET A 3 -1.38 -8.87 -21.62
N VAL A 4 -0.90 -9.70 -20.69
CA VAL A 4 -0.38 -9.25 -19.38
C VAL A 4 0.98 -8.58 -19.54
N LYS A 5 1.84 -9.10 -20.43
CA LYS A 5 3.12 -8.47 -20.76
C LYS A 5 2.92 -7.13 -21.47
N GLU A 6 1.96 -7.04 -22.39
CA GLU A 6 1.63 -5.78 -23.07
C GLU A 6 1.12 -4.72 -22.09
N ALA A 7 0.21 -5.08 -21.18
CA ALA A 7 -0.28 -4.15 -20.16
C ALA A 7 0.82 -3.65 -19.20
N LEU A 8 1.77 -4.51 -18.84
CA LEU A 8 2.93 -4.13 -18.03
C LEU A 8 3.90 -3.21 -18.79
N HIS A 9 4.08 -3.43 -20.10
CA HIS A 9 4.93 -2.60 -20.94
C HIS A 9 4.32 -1.22 -21.18
N GLU A 10 3.01 -1.15 -21.41
CA GLU A 10 2.30 0.14 -21.54
C GLU A 10 2.30 0.93 -20.24
N ARG A 11 2.13 0.28 -19.07
CA ARG A 11 2.23 0.96 -17.76
C ARG A 11 3.61 1.57 -17.54
N ALA A 12 4.68 0.88 -17.92
CA ALA A 12 6.05 1.39 -17.84
C ALA A 12 6.28 2.60 -18.76
N ASN A 13 5.75 2.55 -19.99
CA ASN A 13 5.86 3.66 -20.94
C ASN A 13 5.05 4.88 -20.46
N LEU A 14 3.87 4.67 -19.86
CA LEU A 14 3.03 5.74 -19.29
C LEU A 14 3.71 6.43 -18.10
N LEU A 15 4.45 5.66 -17.28
CA LEU A 15 5.28 6.17 -16.18
C LEU A 15 6.39 7.10 -16.67
N GLU A 16 6.97 6.80 -17.83
CA GLU A 16 8.07 7.56 -18.43
C GLU A 16 7.59 8.83 -19.15
N ILE A 17 6.43 8.76 -19.82
CA ILE A 17 5.85 9.88 -20.59
C ILE A 17 5.17 10.90 -19.67
N ALA A 18 4.58 10.45 -18.55
CA ALA A 18 3.88 11.31 -17.60
C ALA A 18 4.30 11.02 -16.14
N PRO A 19 5.54 11.38 -15.76
CA PRO A 19 6.02 11.22 -14.37
C PRO A 19 5.24 12.09 -13.36
N HIS A 20 4.44 13.04 -13.86
CA HIS A 20 3.52 13.87 -13.09
C HIS A 20 2.14 13.22 -12.87
N LEU A 21 1.80 12.16 -13.61
CA LEU A 21 0.57 11.36 -13.46
C LEU A 21 0.79 10.05 -12.71
N SER A 22 2.05 9.65 -12.51
CA SER A 22 2.41 8.35 -11.97
C SER A 22 3.45 8.50 -10.86
N ALA A 23 2.96 8.40 -9.63
CA ALA A 23 3.76 8.52 -8.42
C ALA A 23 3.33 7.40 -7.45
N PRO A 24 4.24 6.92 -6.60
CA PRO A 24 3.90 5.91 -5.60
C PRO A 24 2.79 6.45 -4.71
N LEU A 25 1.61 5.84 -4.77
CA LEU A 25 0.44 6.29 -4.03
C LEU A 25 0.40 5.57 -2.68
N PRO A 26 0.56 6.28 -1.55
CA PRO A 26 0.39 5.65 -0.24
C PRO A 26 -1.09 5.31 -0.02
N ILE A 27 -1.39 4.03 0.11
CA ILE A 27 -2.71 3.52 0.44
C ILE A 27 -2.71 3.08 1.91
N MET A 28 -3.62 3.65 2.70
CA MET A 28 -3.80 3.30 4.11
C MET A 28 -4.95 2.29 4.29
N LEU A 29 -4.63 1.13 4.86
CA LEU A 29 -5.57 0.08 5.20
C LEU A 29 -5.86 0.08 6.71
N PRO A 30 -7.01 0.61 7.16
CA PRO A 30 -7.38 0.59 8.58
C PRO A 30 -7.75 -0.81 9.05
N LEU A 31 -7.30 -1.18 10.25
CA LEU A 31 -7.50 -2.51 10.85
C LEU A 31 -8.36 -2.41 12.11
N TYR A 32 -9.43 -3.20 12.17
CA TYR A 32 -10.43 -3.14 13.24
C TYR A 32 -10.46 -4.38 14.14
N LYS A 33 -9.65 -5.41 13.82
CA LYS A 33 -9.50 -6.61 14.65
C LYS A 33 -8.02 -6.87 14.89
N TRP A 34 -7.67 -7.25 16.12
CA TRP A 34 -6.28 -7.49 16.51
C TRP A 34 -5.58 -8.59 15.70
N TRP A 35 -6.30 -9.65 15.33
CA TRP A 35 -5.75 -10.74 14.52
C TRP A 35 -5.52 -10.36 13.04
N GLN A 36 -6.18 -9.30 12.56
CA GLN A 36 -5.96 -8.81 11.19
C GLN A 36 -4.55 -8.20 11.05
N LEU A 37 -4.01 -7.62 12.12
CA LEU A 37 -2.70 -6.99 12.10
C LEU A 37 -1.58 -7.95 11.67
N PRO A 38 -1.33 -9.09 12.32
CA PRO A 38 -0.29 -10.02 11.88
C PRO A 38 -0.61 -10.61 10.50
N TYR A 39 -1.88 -10.88 10.18
CA TYR A 39 -2.27 -11.45 8.89
C TYR A 39 -1.95 -10.52 7.71
N TYR A 40 -2.43 -9.29 7.74
CA TYR A 40 -2.18 -8.32 6.68
C TYR A 40 -0.72 -7.87 6.65
N TRP A 41 -0.06 -7.77 7.81
CA TRP A 41 1.35 -7.41 7.86
C TRP A 41 2.23 -8.45 7.14
N VAL A 42 2.00 -9.75 7.36
CA VAL A 42 2.72 -10.81 6.63
C VAL A 42 2.41 -10.75 5.14
N GLY A 43 1.13 -10.60 4.76
CA GLY A 43 0.75 -10.52 3.35
C GLY A 43 1.40 -9.34 2.61
N ILE A 44 1.41 -8.17 3.24
CA ILE A 44 2.03 -6.96 2.69
C ILE A 44 3.57 -7.08 2.69
N LYS A 45 4.18 -7.73 3.68
CA LYS A 45 5.63 -7.99 3.65
C LYS A 45 6.03 -8.99 2.56
N MET A 46 5.22 -10.00 2.29
CA MET A 46 5.40 -10.85 1.12
C MET A 46 5.26 -10.05 -0.18
N TYR A 47 4.29 -9.13 -0.25
CA TYR A 47 4.12 -8.24 -1.40
C TYR A 47 5.35 -7.35 -1.62
N ASP A 48 5.85 -6.68 -0.59
CA ASP A 48 7.09 -5.89 -0.64
C ASP A 48 8.27 -6.72 -1.18
N LEU A 49 8.38 -7.97 -0.73
CA LEU A 49 9.46 -8.88 -1.13
C LEU A 49 9.35 -9.30 -2.60
N VAL A 50 8.13 -9.55 -3.09
CA VAL A 50 7.87 -9.89 -4.50
C VAL A 50 8.06 -8.66 -5.40
N ALA A 51 7.64 -7.48 -4.95
CA ALA A 51 7.80 -6.23 -5.69
C ALA A 51 9.26 -5.77 -5.77
N GLY A 52 10.10 -6.18 -4.81
CA GLY A 52 11.56 -6.02 -4.88
C GLY A 52 11.99 -4.58 -5.13
N SER A 53 12.81 -4.37 -6.16
CA SER A 53 13.35 -3.05 -6.55
C SER A 53 12.33 -2.12 -7.23
N HIS A 54 11.12 -2.58 -7.50
CA HIS A 54 10.05 -1.75 -8.08
C HIS A 54 9.21 -1.02 -7.03
N CYS A 55 9.26 -1.45 -5.77
CA CYS A 55 8.64 -0.69 -4.68
C CYS A 55 9.53 0.51 -4.34
N LEU A 56 9.10 1.72 -4.72
CA LEU A 56 9.78 2.96 -4.34
C LEU A 56 9.91 3.14 -2.83
N LYS A 57 8.98 2.56 -2.04
CA LYS A 57 8.97 2.61 -0.57
C LYS A 57 8.40 1.32 0.01
N SER A 58 9.01 0.82 1.10
CA SER A 58 8.49 -0.34 1.84
C SER A 58 7.25 0.03 2.64
N SER A 59 6.34 -0.94 2.77
CA SER A 59 5.19 -0.85 3.64
C SER A 59 5.56 -0.71 5.12
N TYR A 60 4.71 -0.03 5.89
CA TYR A 60 4.88 0.17 7.32
C TYR A 60 3.55 0.18 8.07
N VAL A 61 3.62 -0.09 9.37
CA VAL A 61 2.44 -0.10 10.26
C VAL A 61 2.34 1.26 10.96
N LEU A 62 1.11 1.78 11.04
CA LEU A 62 0.74 2.94 11.85
C LEU A 62 -0.07 2.52 13.07
N SER A 63 0.25 3.12 14.20
CA SER A 63 -0.58 3.01 15.40
C SER A 63 -1.93 3.70 15.19
N LYS A 64 -2.94 3.32 15.99
CA LYS A 64 -4.26 3.97 16.01
C LYS A 64 -4.17 5.50 16.08
N SER A 65 -3.33 6.04 16.96
CA SER A 65 -3.15 7.49 17.15
C SER A 65 -2.72 8.16 15.85
N ARG A 66 -1.63 7.69 15.25
CA ARG A 66 -1.11 8.25 13.99
C ARG A 66 -2.07 8.07 12.82
N ALA A 67 -2.78 6.93 12.75
CA ALA A 67 -3.79 6.72 11.73
C ALA A 67 -4.93 7.76 11.81
N LEU A 68 -5.37 8.08 13.03
CA LEU A 68 -6.39 9.11 13.27
C LEU A 68 -5.87 10.55 13.10
N GLU A 69 -4.58 10.80 13.31
CA GLU A 69 -3.94 12.08 12.99
C GLU A 69 -3.96 12.34 11.48
N HIS A 70 -3.67 11.33 10.66
CA HIS A 70 -3.72 11.44 9.20
C HIS A 70 -5.15 11.45 8.66
N PHE A 71 -6.03 10.59 9.19
CA PHE A 71 -7.41 10.46 8.73
C PHE A 71 -8.38 10.50 9.93
N PRO A 72 -8.73 11.70 10.42
CA PRO A 72 -9.58 11.86 11.60
C PRO A 72 -11.02 11.37 11.40
N MET A 73 -11.45 11.16 10.14
CA MET A 73 -12.75 10.63 9.77
C MET A 73 -12.86 9.09 9.92
N LEU A 74 -11.75 8.38 10.19
CA LEU A 74 -11.79 6.94 10.42
C LEU A 74 -12.63 6.60 11.66
N GLN A 75 -13.35 5.48 11.59
CA GLN A 75 -14.11 4.99 12.72
C GLN A 75 -13.16 4.66 13.87
N LYS A 76 -13.31 5.36 15.00
CA LYS A 76 -12.43 5.20 16.17
C LYS A 76 -12.74 3.92 16.96
N ASP A 77 -13.99 3.46 16.88
CA ASP A 77 -14.41 2.25 17.57
C ASP A 77 -13.72 1.04 16.95
N LYS A 78 -13.16 0.18 17.81
CA LYS A 78 -12.41 -1.04 17.44
C LYS A 78 -11.19 -0.85 16.54
N LEU A 79 -10.84 0.37 16.13
CA LEU A 79 -9.61 0.63 15.37
C LEU A 79 -8.39 0.25 16.19
N VAL A 80 -7.60 -0.68 15.65
CA VAL A 80 -6.35 -1.20 16.22
C VAL A 80 -5.16 -0.42 15.68
N GLY A 81 -5.19 -0.07 14.39
CA GLY A 81 -4.13 0.64 13.69
C GLY A 81 -4.40 0.67 12.20
N ALA A 82 -3.37 0.96 11.41
CA ALA A 82 -3.44 0.89 9.96
C ALA A 82 -2.13 0.36 9.38
N ILE A 83 -2.18 -0.22 8.18
CA ILE A 83 -0.97 -0.52 7.40
C ILE A 83 -0.95 0.40 6.20
N VAL A 84 0.21 0.99 5.91
CA VAL A 84 0.42 1.80 4.72
C VAL A 84 1.32 1.02 3.77
N TYR A 85 0.88 0.89 2.52
CA TYR A 85 1.64 0.33 1.42
C TYR A 85 1.60 1.27 0.22
N TYR A 86 2.47 1.03 -0.76
CA TYR A 86 2.60 1.87 -1.95
C TYR A 86 2.30 1.02 -3.19
N ASP A 87 1.47 1.55 -4.08
CA ASP A 87 1.15 1.02 -5.42
C ASP A 87 1.58 2.04 -6.50
#